data_AF-A0A520Y6L4-F1
#
_entry.id   AF-A0A520Y6L4-F1
#
_cell.length_a   1.000
_cell.length_b   1.000
_cell.length_c   1.000
_cell.angle_alpha   90.00
_cell.angle_beta   90.00
_cell.angle_gamma   90.00
#
_symmetry.space_group_name_H-M   'P 1'
#
loop_
_entity.id
_entity.type
_entity.pdbx_description
1 polymer ?
#
loop_
_entity_poly.entity_id
_entity_poly.type
_entity_poly.pdbx_seq_one_letter_code
_entity_poly.pdbx_strand_id
1 'polypeptide(L)'
;MLSKNIVLAALGGGTFIFLYGWLVNAVLLADFWTAQAGALLMRPAGEEIMWAIAASCYLQGLVLSMIYSKGNEHTGAAQGLRFGLLAGLFVASLYLLFYGLQPWGAT
;
A
#
# COMPACT_ATOMS: atom_id res chain seq x y z
N MET A 1 16.75 6.30 -12.48
CA MET A 1 17.18 4.89 -12.34
C MET A 1 16.90 4.44 -10.91
N LEU A 2 16.43 3.21 -10.72
CA LEU A 2 16.29 2.61 -9.38
C LEU A 2 17.68 2.41 -8.78
N SER A 3 18.01 3.16 -7.73
CA SER A 3 19.27 3.01 -7.00
C SER A 3 19.14 1.97 -5.90
N LYS A 4 20.27 1.42 -5.45
CA LYS A 4 20.31 0.50 -4.29
C LYS A 4 19.59 1.09 -3.07
N ASN A 5 19.78 2.38 -2.80
CA ASN A 5 19.17 3.05 -1.65
C ASN A 5 17.65 3.15 -1.79
N ILE A 6 17.14 3.42 -3.01
CA ILE A 6 15.69 3.43 -3.28
C ILE A 6 15.11 2.03 -3.08
N VAL A 7 15.79 0.97 -3.56
CA VAL A 7 15.33 -0.40 -3.38
C VAL A 7 15.28 -0.78 -1.90
N LEU A 8 16.33 -0.47 -1.13
CA LEU A 8 16.35 -0.75 0.30
C LEU A 8 15.29 0.04 1.08
N ALA A 9 15.09 1.32 0.74
CA ALA A 9 14.03 2.13 1.32
C ALA A 9 12.64 1.59 0.96
N ALA A 10 12.45 1.11 -0.27
CA ALA A 10 11.20 0.53 -0.73
C ALA A 10 10.87 -0.77 0.01
N LEU A 11 11.87 -1.65 0.19
CA LEU A 11 11.71 -2.88 0.94
C LEU A 11 11.41 -2.58 2.41
N GLY A 12 12.23 -1.75 3.06
CA GLY A 12 12.03 -1.38 4.47
C GLY A 12 10.68 -0.69 4.72
N GLY A 13 10.32 0.28 3.88
CA GLY A 13 9.05 0.98 3.95
C GLY A 13 7.85 0.07 3.67
N GLY A 14 7.93 -0.78 2.64
CA GLY A 14 6.89 -1.74 2.31
C GLY A 14 6.66 -2.77 3.42
N THR A 15 7.73 -3.34 3.97
CA THR A 15 7.66 -4.25 5.12
C THR A 15 7.06 -3.55 6.34
N PHE A 16 7.48 -2.31 6.64
CA PHE A 16 6.92 -1.55 7.75
C PHE A 16 5.43 -1.29 7.57
N ILE A 17 4.99 -0.80 6.39
CA ILE A 17 3.58 -0.56 6.09
C ILE A 17 2.75 -1.84 6.25
N PHE A 18 3.27 -2.96 5.75
CA PHE A 18 2.60 -4.27 5.85
C PHE A 18 2.45 -4.72 7.31
N LEU A 19 3.55 -4.72 8.08
CA LEU A 19 3.54 -5.15 9.48
C LEU A 19 2.71 -4.20 10.36
N TYR A 20 2.79 -2.89 10.10
CA TYR A 20 1.98 -1.90 10.81
C TYR A 20 0.49 -2.08 10.49
N GLY A 21 0.13 -2.28 9.22
CA GLY A 21 -1.23 -2.56 8.80
C GLY A 21 -1.79 -3.83 9.44
N TRP A 22 -0.98 -4.90 9.50
CA TRP A 22 -1.32 -6.13 10.20
C TRP A 22 -1.49 -5.92 11.70
N LEU A 23 -0.54 -5.26 12.37
CA LEU A 23 -0.62 -4.99 13.80
C LEU A 23 -1.90 -4.22 14.15
N VAL A 24 -2.20 -3.15 13.39
CA VAL A 24 -3.37 -2.31 13.67
C VAL A 24 -4.67 -3.06 13.36
N ASN A 25 -4.79 -3.70 12.20
CA ASN A 25 -6.06 -4.28 11.77
C ASN A 25 -6.29 -5.70 12.29
N ALA A 26 -5.28 -6.56 12.23
CA ALA A 26 -5.41 -7.97 12.58
C ALA A 26 -5.16 -8.27 14.06
N VAL A 27 -4.51 -7.36 14.81
CA VAL A 27 -4.26 -7.55 16.25
C VAL A 27 -5.07 -6.56 17.07
N LEU A 28 -4.85 -5.25 16.89
CA LEU A 28 -5.46 -4.24 17.76
C LEU A 28 -6.96 -4.03 17.50
N LEU A 29 -7.38 -4.15 16.24
CA LEU A 29 -8.77 -3.97 15.81
C LEU A 29 -9.48 -5.30 15.51
N ALA A 30 -8.89 -6.44 15.86
CA ALA A 30 -9.45 -7.76 15.54
C ALA A 30 -10.89 -7.91 16.06
N ASP A 31 -11.12 -7.59 17.33
CA ASP A 31 -12.44 -7.70 17.97
C ASP A 31 -13.45 -6.69 17.39
N PHE A 32 -12.98 -5.53 16.93
CA PHE A 32 -13.82 -4.55 16.26
C PHE A 32 -14.31 -5.09 14.91
N TRP A 33 -13.41 -5.68 14.12
CA TRP A 33 -13.74 -6.26 12.82
C TRP A 33 -14.62 -7.50 12.94
N THR A 34 -14.43 -8.34 13.97
CA THR A 34 -15.32 -9.48 14.22
C THR A 34 -16.70 -9.05 14.69
N ALA A 35 -16.81 -8.04 15.56
CA ALA A 35 -18.09 -7.46 15.95
C ALA A 35 -18.82 -6.79 14.78
N GLN A 36 -18.07 -6.25 13.81
CA GLN A 36 -18.58 -5.66 12.58
C GLN A 36 -18.66 -6.64 11.41
N ALA A 37 -18.43 -7.95 11.61
CA ALA A 37 -18.32 -8.94 10.54
C ALA A 37 -19.59 -9.11 9.69
N GLY A 38 -20.72 -8.52 10.11
CA GLY A 38 -21.92 -8.38 9.27
C GLY A 38 -21.81 -7.31 8.17
N ALA A 39 -20.76 -6.49 8.18
CA ALA A 39 -20.51 -5.50 7.14
C ALA A 39 -19.84 -6.18 5.94
N LEU A 40 -20.56 -6.26 4.81
CA LEU A 40 -20.16 -6.77 3.49
C LEU A 40 -18.89 -6.12 2.89
N LEU A 41 -18.14 -5.35 3.66
CA LEU A 41 -17.04 -4.50 3.21
C LEU A 41 -15.67 -5.18 3.24
N MET A 42 -15.50 -6.24 4.03
CA MET A 42 -14.23 -6.95 4.21
C MET A 42 -14.40 -8.45 4.01
N ARG A 43 -13.37 -9.10 3.45
CA ARG A 43 -13.31 -10.55 3.32
C ARG A 43 -13.22 -11.20 4.70
N PRO A 44 -13.76 -12.41 4.87
CA PRO A 44 -13.54 -13.21 6.07
C PRO A 44 -12.05 -13.44 6.32
N ALA A 45 -11.69 -13.59 7.59
CA ALA A 45 -10.32 -13.93 7.98
C ALA A 45 -9.90 -15.26 7.33
N GLY A 46 -8.74 -15.26 6.67
CA GLY A 46 -8.22 -16.42 5.94
C GLY A 46 -8.65 -16.49 4.47
N GLU A 47 -9.58 -15.64 4.03
CA GLU A 47 -9.94 -15.47 2.61
C GLU A 47 -9.32 -14.22 1.96
N GLU A 48 -8.54 -13.44 2.72
CA GLU A 48 -7.83 -12.29 2.19
C GLU A 48 -6.76 -12.69 1.18
N ILE A 49 -6.61 -11.88 0.13
CA ILE A 49 -5.60 -12.13 -0.91
C ILE A 49 -4.28 -11.51 -0.48
N MET A 50 -3.55 -12.24 0.38
CA MET A 50 -2.33 -11.74 1.03
C MET A 50 -1.24 -11.27 0.06
N TRP A 51 -1.10 -11.88 -1.12
CA TRP A 51 -0.12 -11.44 -2.11
C TRP A 51 -0.46 -10.05 -2.67
N ALA A 52 -1.74 -9.72 -2.84
CA ALA A 52 -2.19 -8.42 -3.33
C ALA A 52 -1.98 -7.33 -2.27
N ILE A 53 -2.28 -7.67 -1.01
CA ILE A 53 -2.00 -6.80 0.14
C ILE A 53 -0.49 -6.51 0.21
N ALA A 54 0.35 -7.55 0.23
CA ALA A 54 1.80 -7.39 0.29
C ALA A 54 2.33 -6.59 -0.92
N ALA A 55 1.91 -6.92 -2.14
CA ALA A 55 2.30 -6.20 -3.35
C ALA A 55 1.90 -4.72 -3.27
N SER A 56 0.71 -4.40 -2.77
CA SER A 56 0.28 -3.01 -2.57
C SER A 56 1.19 -2.26 -1.57
N CYS A 57 1.57 -2.89 -0.46
CA CYS A 57 2.44 -2.27 0.54
C CYS A 57 3.85 -2.01 -0.01
N TYR A 58 4.42 -2.96 -0.75
CA TYR A 58 5.73 -2.77 -1.39
C TYR A 58 5.67 -1.76 -2.53
N LEU A 59 4.58 -1.68 -3.28
CA LEU A 59 4.38 -0.65 -4.29
C LEU A 59 4.29 0.75 -3.66
N GLN A 60 3.56 0.89 -2.55
CA GLN A 60 3.51 2.13 -1.76
C GLN A 60 4.90 2.51 -1.25
N GLY A 61 5.62 1.57 -0.63
CA GLY A 61 6.98 1.77 -0.15
C GLY A 61 7.94 2.22 -1.27
N LEU A 62 7.84 1.60 -2.44
CA LEU A 62 8.61 1.97 -3.63
C LEU A 62 8.28 3.37 -4.12
N VAL A 63 7.01 3.71 -4.26
CA VAL A 63 6.57 5.02 -4.73
C VAL A 63 6.98 6.12 -3.76
N LEU A 64 6.77 5.93 -2.46
CA LEU A 64 7.23 6.86 -1.42
C LEU A 64 8.74 7.03 -1.47
N SER A 65 9.49 5.95 -1.65
CA SER A 65 10.96 6.02 -1.80
C SER A 65 11.36 6.83 -3.03
N MET A 66 10.65 6.71 -4.15
CA MET A 66 10.91 7.51 -5.36
C MET A 66 10.54 8.99 -5.19
N ILE A 67 9.54 9.31 -4.37
CA ILE A 67 9.12 10.67 -4.04
C ILE A 67 10.14 11.34 -3.10
N TYR A 68 10.55 10.66 -2.03
CA TYR A 68 11.29 11.27 -0.92
C TYR A 68 12.80 10.99 -0.92
N SER A 69 13.32 10.14 -1.81
CA SER A 69 14.77 9.93 -1.88
C SER A 69 15.50 11.22 -2.26
N LYS A 70 16.49 11.59 -1.44
CA LYS A 70 17.34 12.74 -1.70
C LYS A 70 18.04 12.63 -3.06
N GLY A 71 18.07 13.72 -3.83
CA GLY A 71 18.68 13.76 -5.17
C GLY A 71 17.73 13.38 -6.32
N ASN A 72 16.48 13.03 -6.00
CA ASN A 72 15.39 12.88 -6.98
C ASN A 72 14.60 14.18 -7.17
N GLU A 73 15.07 15.29 -6.61
CA GLU A 73 14.44 16.61 -6.66
C GLU A 73 14.89 17.36 -7.92
N HIS A 74 13.92 17.84 -8.71
CA HIS A 74 14.17 18.67 -9.88
C HIS A 74 13.19 19.84 -9.91
N THR A 75 13.38 20.80 -10.82
CA THR A 75 12.49 21.96 -10.98
C THR A 75 11.78 21.92 -12.34
N GLY A 76 10.66 22.64 -12.45
CA GLY A 76 9.92 22.82 -13.71
C GLY A 76 8.78 21.81 -13.95
N ALA A 77 8.11 21.96 -15.09
CA ALA A 77 6.89 21.22 -15.44
C ALA A 77 7.09 19.70 -15.51
N ALA A 78 8.24 19.25 -15.99
CA ALA A 78 8.58 17.82 -16.05
C ALA A 78 8.62 17.17 -14.66
N GLN A 79 9.11 17.89 -13.64
CA GLN A 79 9.08 17.39 -12.26
C GLN A 79 7.65 17.34 -11.73
N GLY A 80 6.82 18.35 -12.04
CA GLY A 80 5.40 18.35 -11.68
C GLY A 80 4.66 17.13 -12.25
N LEU A 81 4.87 16.82 -13.54
CA LEU A 81 4.30 15.64 -14.19
C LEU A 81 4.78 14.35 -13.53
N ARG A 82 6.09 14.21 -13.28
CA ARG A 82 6.65 13.04 -12.61
C ARG A 82 6.04 12.84 -11.22
N PHE A 83 5.97 13.91 -10.42
CA PHE A 83 5.38 13.85 -9.09
C PHE A 83 3.90 13.46 -9.16
N GLY A 84 3.14 14.06 -10.08
CA GLY A 84 1.73 13.71 -10.30
C GLY A 84 1.53 12.24 -10.67
N LEU A 85 2.38 11.69 -11.55
CA LEU A 85 2.35 10.27 -11.90
C LEU A 85 2.68 9.37 -10.70
N LEU A 86 3.67 9.73 -9.89
CA LEU A 86 4.02 8.99 -8.67
C LEU A 86 2.90 9.04 -7.64
N ALA A 87 2.31 10.21 -7.40
CA ALA A 87 1.18 10.36 -6.49
C ALA A 87 -0.06 9.58 -6.99
N GLY A 88 -0.34 9.63 -8.29
CA GLY A 88 -1.38 8.82 -8.91
C GLY A 88 -1.13 7.32 -8.75
N LEU A 89 0.11 6.86 -8.95
CA LEU A 89 0.48 5.46 -8.75
C LEU A 89 0.38 5.04 -7.27
N PHE A 90 0.68 5.94 -6.33
CA PHE A 90 0.47 5.70 -4.90
C PHE A 90 -1.01 5.47 -4.61
N VAL A 91 -1.90 6.35 -5.09
CA VAL A 91 -3.35 6.17 -4.92
C VAL A 91 -3.83 4.90 -5.64
N ALA A 92 -3.33 4.63 -6.85
CA ALA A 92 -3.68 3.45 -7.61
C ALA A 92 -3.33 2.15 -6.87
N SER A 93 -2.22 2.13 -6.13
CA SER A 93 -1.81 0.98 -5.33
C SER A 93 -2.80 0.63 -4.22
N LEU A 94 -3.60 1.59 -3.74
CA LEU A 94 -4.65 1.33 -2.74
C LEU A 94 -5.77 0.47 -3.31
N TYR A 95 -6.07 0.55 -4.61
CA TYR A 95 -7.05 -0.36 -5.21
C TYR A 95 -6.59 -1.80 -5.20
N LEU A 96 -5.27 -2.06 -5.29
CA LEU A 96 -4.72 -3.40 -5.13
C LEU A 96 -4.81 -3.89 -3.68
N LEU A 97 -4.67 -2.99 -2.71
CA LEU A 97 -4.91 -3.28 -1.30
C LEU A 97 -6.39 -3.66 -1.08
N PHE A 98 -7.32 -2.84 -1.59
CA PHE A 98 -8.76 -3.10 -1.50
C PHE A 98 -9.17 -4.36 -2.24
N TYR A 99 -8.53 -4.69 -3.37
CA TYR A 99 -8.74 -5.98 -4.03
C TYR A 99 -8.42 -7.16 -3.12
N GLY A 100 -7.36 -7.04 -2.32
CA GLY A 100 -6.98 -8.08 -1.37
C GLY A 100 -7.84 -8.17 -0.11
N LEU A 101 -8.42 -7.05 0.33
CA LEU A 101 -9.21 -6.96 1.57
C LEU A 101 -10.71 -7.07 1.36
N GLN A 102 -11.25 -6.60 0.24
CA GLN A 102 -12.69 -6.48 0.01
C GLN A 102 -13.19 -7.59 -0.93
N PRO A 103 -14.44 -8.06 -0.74
CA PRO A 103 -15.08 -8.94 -1.70
C PRO A 103 -15.48 -8.15 -2.94
N TRP A 104 -14.68 -8.20 -4.00
CA TRP A 104 -15.04 -7.65 -5.31
C TRP A 104 -16.00 -8.62 -6.01
N GLY A 105 -17.30 -8.29 -6.03
CA GLY A 105 -18.31 -9.03 -6.78
C GLY A 105 -19.32 -9.87 -5.96
N ALA A 106 -19.51 -9.60 -4.67
CA ALA A 106 -20.61 -10.20 -3.91
C ALA A 106 -21.89 -9.35 -4.04
N THR A 107 -22.69 -9.63 -5.07
CA THR A 107 -24.15 -9.42 -5.04
C THR A 107 -24.81 -10.63 -4.43
#